data_AF-A0A662WCT4-F1
#
_entry.id   AF-A0A662WCT4-F1
#
_cell.length_a   1.000
_cell.length_b   1.000
_cell.length_c   1.000
_cell.angle_alpha   90.00
_cell.angle_beta   90.00
_cell.angle_gamma   90.00
#
_symmetry.space_group_name_H-M   'P 1'
#
loop_
_entity.id
_entity.type
_entity.pdbx_description
1 polymer ?
#
loop_
_entity_poly.entity_id
_entity_poly.type
_entity_poly.pdbx_seq_one_letter_code
_entity_poly.pdbx_strand_id
1 'polypeptide(L)' 'MIRTLLPIAFGGIAGLISFALTANAPKRDPLGIIVLVFMIYVHKFILPRFDKKPEGKDWAVISFLSFASWYVVWTFLLNL' A
#
# COMPACT_ATOMS: atom_id res chain seq x y z
N MET A 1 7.96 -11.41 -11.52
CA MET A 1 7.60 -11.62 -10.08
C MET A 1 7.88 -10.39 -9.22
N ILE A 2 9.05 -9.76 -9.29
CA ILE A 2 9.37 -8.60 -8.43
C ILE A 2 8.37 -7.43 -8.57
N ARG A 3 7.87 -7.16 -9.78
CA ARG A 3 6.86 -6.12 -10.05
C ARG A 3 5.50 -6.35 -9.39
N THR A 4 5.19 -7.58 -8.98
CA THR A 4 3.92 -7.92 -8.31
C THR A 4 4.13 -8.16 -6.82
N LEU A 5 5.23 -8.83 -6.44
CA LEU A 5 5.52 -9.13 -5.04
C LEU A 5 5.82 -7.87 -4.22
N LEU A 6 6.51 -6.90 -4.81
CA LEU A 6 6.94 -5.68 -4.13
C LEU A 6 5.74 -4.78 -3.78
N PRO A 7 4.80 -4.46 -4.69
CA PRO A 7 3.56 -3.77 -4.35
C PRO A 7 2.72 -4.48 -3.29
N ILE A 8 2.64 -5.80 -3.33
CA ILE A 8 1.88 -6.58 -2.34
C ILE A 8 2.54 -6.46 -0.96
N ALA A 9 3.85 -6.68 -0.86
CA ALA A 9 4.57 -6.57 0.41
C ALA A 9 4.47 -5.16 1.01
N PHE A 10 4.66 -4.13 0.19
CA PHE A 10 4.52 -2.74 0.62
C PHE A 10 3.08 -2.38 0.99
N GLY A 11 2.08 -2.89 0.26
CA GLY A 11 0.67 -2.74 0.59
C GLY A 11 0.33 -3.36 1.95
N GLY A 12 0.83 -4.57 2.22
CA GLY A 12 0.67 -5.21 3.53
C GLY A 12 1.32 -4.43 4.68
N ILE A 13 2.55 -3.94 4.48
CA ILE A 13 3.22 -3.06 5.46
C ILE A 13 2.42 -1.77 5.69
N ALA A 14 1.90 -1.16 4.61
CA ALA A 14 1.03 0.01 4.73
C ALA A 14 -0.22 -0.32 5.56
N GLY A 15 -0.82 -1.50 5.38
CA GLY A 15 -2.01 -1.92 6.15
C GLY A 15 -1.72 -2.07 7.64
N LEU A 16 -0.56 -2.62 8.01
CA LEU A 16 -0.09 -2.71 9.39
C LEU A 16 0.13 -1.31 10.01
N ILE A 17 0.79 -0.41 9.26
CA ILE A 17 1.02 0.97 9.71
C ILE A 17 -0.30 1.72 9.87
N SER A 18 -1.23 1.56 8.91
CA SER A 18 -2.57 2.13 9.01
C SER A 18 -3.31 1.62 10.23
N PHE A 19 -3.25 0.32 10.53
CA PHE A 19 -3.85 -0.22 11.75
C PHE A 19 -3.23 0.39 13.01
N ALA A 20 -1.90 0.42 13.12
CA ALA A 20 -1.22 0.97 14.29
C ALA A 20 -1.55 2.46 14.53
N LEU A 21 -1.74 3.24 13.47
CA LEU A 21 -2.09 4.67 13.55
C LEU A 21 -3.59 4.89 13.80
N THR A 22 -4.46 4.02 13.28
CA THR A 22 -5.92 4.21 13.34
C THR A 22 -6.59 3.41 14.47
N ALA A 23 -5.88 2.50 15.15
CA ALA A 23 -6.43 1.66 16.23
C ALA A 23 -7.10 2.44 17.37
N ASN A 24 -6.63 3.66 17.67
CA ASN A 24 -7.20 4.55 18.68
C ASN A 24 -7.94 5.76 18.08
N ALA A 25 -8.03 5.85 16.76
CA ALA A 25 -8.60 7.00 16.07
C ALA A 25 -10.11 6.83 15.83
N PRO A 26 -10.85 7.93 15.63
CA PRO A 26 -12.27 7.87 15.28
C PRO A 26 -12.51 7.00 14.03
N LYS A 27 -13.64 6.27 13.97
CA LYS A 27 -14.04 5.35 12.88
C LYS A 27 -13.98 5.89 11.43
N ARG A 28 -13.71 7.18 11.24
CA ARG A 28 -13.68 7.86 9.93
C ARG A 28 -12.37 8.63 9.69
N ASP A 29 -11.27 8.20 10.29
CA ASP A 29 -10.00 8.88 10.09
C ASP A 29 -9.41 8.57 8.70
N PRO A 30 -9.19 9.58 7.83
CA PRO A 30 -8.59 9.38 6.50
C PRO A 30 -7.12 8.95 6.56
N LEU A 31 -6.48 8.93 7.73
CA LEU A 31 -5.07 8.57 7.92
C LEU A 31 -4.68 7.23 7.27
N GLY A 32 -5.54 6.21 7.34
CA GLY A 32 -5.25 4.91 6.71
C GLY A 32 -5.06 5.02 5.18
N ILE A 33 -5.92 5.80 4.52
CA ILE A 33 -5.87 6.03 3.07
C ILE A 33 -4.65 6.90 2.72
N ILE A 34 -4.31 7.88 3.55
CA ILE A 34 -3.13 8.73 3.36
C ILE A 34 -1.85 7.88 3.37
N VAL A 35 -1.73 6.95 4.32
CA VAL A 35 -0.60 6.01 4.40
C VAL A 35 -0.49 5.16 3.14
N LEU A 36 -1.62 4.66 2.61
CA LEU A 36 -1.62 3.92 1.36
C LEU A 36 -1.11 4.77 0.19
N VAL A 37 -1.66 5.97 -0.01
CA VAL A 37 -1.28 6.85 -1.13
C VAL A 37 0.19 7.22 -1.03
N PHE A 38 0.67 7.51 0.19
CA PHE A 38 2.09 7.74 0.44
C PHE A 38 2.95 6.52 0.08
N MET A 39 2.54 5.32 0.47
CA MET A 39 3.27 4.09 0.16
C MET A 39 3.29 3.80 -1.35
N ILE A 40 2.19 4.06 -2.06
CA ILE A 40 2.15 3.98 -3.53
C ILE A 40 3.13 4.99 -4.14
N TYR A 41 3.21 6.21 -3.61
CA TYR A 41 4.17 7.21 -4.07
C TYR A 41 5.62 6.78 -3.86
N VAL A 42 5.94 6.12 -2.75
CA VAL A 42 7.29 5.59 -2.45
C VAL A 42 7.76 4.60 -3.52
N HIS A 43 6.86 3.84 -4.15
CA HIS A 43 7.21 2.94 -5.26
C HIS A 43 7.86 3.67 -6.44
N LYS A 44 7.61 4.98 -6.59
CA LYS A 44 8.20 5.80 -7.66
C LYS A 44 9.72 5.88 -7.55
N PHE A 45 10.24 5.80 -6.32
CA PHE A 45 11.67 5.87 -6.05
C PHE A 45 12.32 4.48 -5.97
N ILE A 46 11.55 3.47 -5.55
CA ILE A 46 12.05 2.11 -5.36
C ILE A 46 12.07 1.33 -6.67
N LEU A 47 10.97 1.33 -7.43
CA LEU A 47 10.86 0.49 -8.64
C LEU A 47 11.92 0.78 -9.73
N PRO A 48 12.31 2.04 -10.02
CA PRO A 48 13.35 2.31 -11.02
C PRO A 48 14.74 1.79 -10.64
N ARG A 49 14.96 1.40 -9.39
CA ARG A 49 16.24 0.79 -8.94
C ARG A 49 16.30 -0.72 -9.19
N PHE A 50 15.14 -1.38 -9.33
CA PHE A 50 15.05 -2.82 -9.49
C PHE A 50 14.65 -3.24 -10.92
N ASP A 51 14.15 -2.31 -11.74
CA ASP A 51 13.70 -2.58 -13.10
C ASP A 51 13.65 -1.29 -13.95
N LYS A 52 13.29 -1.42 -15.24
CA LYS A 52 12.98 -0.30 -16.13
C LYS A 52 11.88 0.58 -15.51
N LYS A 53 11.97 1.90 -15.74
CA LYS A 53 11.00 2.89 -15.26
C LYS A 53 9.56 2.42 -15.57
N PRO A 54 8.67 2.36 -14.57
CA PRO A 54 7.29 1.92 -14.78
C PRO A 54 6.58 2.83 -15.79
N GLU A 55 5.86 2.23 -16.74
CA GLU A 55 4.99 2.98 -17.64
C GLU A 55 3.68 3.36 -16.94
N GLY A 56 2.89 4.29 -17.52
CA GLY A 56 1.61 4.71 -16.93
C GLY A 56 0.64 3.55 -16.69
N LYS A 57 0.67 2.52 -17.53
CA LYS A 57 -0.13 1.30 -17.36
C LYS A 57 0.33 0.46 -16.15
N ASP A 58 1.63 0.40 -15.90
CA ASP A 58 2.19 -0.34 -14.77
C ASP A 58 1.76 0.28 -13.43
N TRP A 59 1.62 1.60 -13.39
CA TRP A 59 1.18 2.33 -12.21
C TRP A 59 -0.23 1.93 -11.74
N ALA A 60 -1.14 1.63 -12.68
CA ALA A 60 -2.46 1.12 -12.32
C ALA A 60 -2.35 -0.23 -11.60
N VAL A 61 -1.48 -1.13 -12.11
CA VAL A 61 -1.24 -2.45 -11.51
C VAL A 61 -0.60 -2.33 -10.13
N ILE A 62 0.44 -1.50 -10.00
CA ILE A 62 1.14 -1.27 -8.73
C ILE A 62 0.19 -0.70 -7.68
N SER A 63 -0.60 0.30 -8.06
CA SER A 63 -1.56 0.95 -7.15
C SER A 63 -2.66 -0.01 -6.75
N PHE A 64 -3.20 -0.79 -7.68
CA PHE A 64 -4.24 -1.77 -7.43
C PHE A 64 -3.77 -2.90 -6.51
N LEU A 65 -2.58 -3.46 -6.75
CA LEU A 65 -2.01 -4.52 -5.91
C LEU A 65 -1.70 -4.01 -4.50
N SER A 66 -1.13 -2.81 -4.39
CA SER A 66 -0.88 -2.17 -3.08
C SER A 66 -2.17 -1.92 -2.33
N PHE A 67 -3.20 -1.40 -3.01
CA PHE A 67 -4.52 -1.14 -2.45
C PHE A 67 -5.19 -2.43 -1.97
N ALA A 68 -5.21 -3.48 -2.78
CA ALA A 68 -5.82 -4.75 -2.43
C ALA A 68 -5.15 -5.37 -1.20
N SER A 69 -3.81 -5.41 -1.17
CA SER A 69 -3.09 -5.96 -0.02
C SER A 69 -3.24 -5.10 1.23
N TRP A 70 -3.20 -3.77 1.10
CA TRP A 70 -3.46 -2.85 2.20
C TRP A 70 -4.84 -3.06 2.80
N TYR A 71 -5.87 -3.13 1.96
CA TYR A 71 -7.26 -3.28 2.40
C TYR A 71 -7.46 -4.60 3.15
N VAL A 72 -6.96 -5.71 2.59
CA VAL A 72 -7.05 -7.03 3.23
C VAL A 72 -6.39 -7.01 4.61
N VAL A 73 -5.14 -6.54 4.72
CA VAL A 73 -4.42 -6.53 5.99
C VAL A 73 -5.07 -5.59 7.00
N TRP A 74 -5.42 -4.38 6.59
CA TRP A 74 -5.99 -3.37 7.47
C TRP A 74 -7.38 -3.78 8.00
N THR A 75 -8.26 -4.25 7.12
CA THR A 75 -9.59 -4.71 7.53
C THR A 75 -9.54 -5.99 8.36
N PHE A 76 -8.63 -6.91 8.05
CA PHE A 76 -8.44 -8.11 8.85
C PHE A 76 -8.03 -7.76 10.29
N LEU A 77 -7.07 -6.85 10.47
CA LEU A 77 -6.61 -6.40 11.78
C LEU A 77 -7.67 -5.64 12.57
N LEU A 78 -8.53 -4.87 11.89
CA LEU A 78 -9.64 -4.15 12.53
C LEU A 78 -10.77 -5.08 13.01
N ASN A 79 -10.85 -6.30 12.48
CA ASN A 79 -11.86 -7.30 12.85
C ASN A 79 -11.30 -8.44 13.71
N LEU A 80 -10.04 -8.33 14.15
CA LEU A 80 -9.40 -9.26 15.08
C LEU A 80 -9.76 -8.90 16.53
#